data_AF-A0A1S2K6N8-F1
#
_entry.id   AF-A0A1S2K6N8-F1
#
_cell.length_a   1.000
_cell.length_b   1.000
_cell.length_c   1.000
_cell.angle_alpha   90.00
_cell.angle_beta   90.00
_cell.angle_gamma   90.00
#
_symmetry.space_group_name_H-M   'P 1'
#
loop_
_entity.id
_entity.type
_entity.pdbx_description
1 polymer ?
#
loop_
_entity_poly.entity_id
_entity_poly.type
_entity_poly.pdbx_seq_one_letter_code
_entity_poly.pdbx_strand_id
1 'polypeptide(L)'
;MRWVLDGTELDLTRQWIDVYGARWEWRGLTSGSGEPLMHHLDEAPMPLSEVYATYGPLIPAPRSSTSAEIREALVRPAAERCPRAAAPTPSAVLPVPVAVPALRAPAGPPPPGPSPRVFAALLQRLRGRR
;
A
#
# COMPACT_ATOMS: atom_id res chain seq x y z
N MET A 1 17.80 -14.03 -10.58
CA MET A 1 16.93 -14.55 -11.65
C MET A 1 15.77 -13.59 -11.77
N ARG A 2 15.39 -13.21 -12.99
CA ARG A 2 14.33 -12.24 -13.22
C ARG A 2 13.14 -12.91 -13.92
N TRP A 3 11.94 -12.48 -13.57
CA TRP A 3 10.69 -12.98 -14.13
C TRP A 3 9.80 -11.81 -14.53
N VAL A 4 9.04 -11.94 -15.60
CA VAL A 4 8.10 -10.90 -16.04
C VAL A 4 6.68 -11.39 -15.85
N LEU A 5 5.89 -10.67 -15.06
CA LEU A 5 4.47 -10.91 -14.85
C LEU A 5 3.71 -9.64 -15.22
N ASP A 6 2.84 -9.72 -16.24
CA ASP A 6 2.02 -8.60 -16.71
C ASP A 6 2.80 -7.30 -16.98
N GLY A 7 4.01 -7.44 -17.56
CA GLY A 7 4.91 -6.32 -17.85
C GLY A 7 5.70 -5.80 -16.64
N THR A 8 5.51 -6.36 -15.45
CA THR A 8 6.30 -6.07 -14.25
C THR A 8 7.47 -7.04 -14.15
N GLU A 9 8.69 -6.51 -14.01
CA GLU A 9 9.90 -7.31 -13.81
C GLU A 9 10.14 -7.57 -12.31
N LEU A 10 10.13 -8.84 -11.91
CA LEU A 10 10.39 -9.28 -10.55
C LEU A 10 11.76 -9.95 -10.47
N ASP A 11 12.60 -9.44 -9.56
CA ASP A 11 13.85 -10.09 -9.14
C ASP A 11 13.55 -11.18 -8.10
N LEU A 12 13.56 -12.44 -8.53
CA LEU A 12 13.27 -13.60 -7.68
C LEU A 12 14.39 -13.92 -6.68
N THR A 13 15.53 -13.22 -6.73
CA THR A 13 16.61 -13.43 -5.75
C THR A 13 16.36 -12.72 -4.43
N ARG A 14 15.28 -11.94 -4.34
CA ARG A 14 14.93 -11.11 -3.18
C ARG A 14 13.67 -11.62 -2.52
N GLN A 15 13.48 -11.19 -1.28
CA GLN A 15 12.20 -11.32 -0.60
C GLN A 15 11.25 -10.22 -1.07
N TRP A 16 9.98 -10.57 -1.13
CA TRP A 16 8.87 -9.72 -1.52
C TRP A 16 7.85 -9.68 -0.39
N ILE A 17 7.04 -8.64 -0.37
CA ILE A 17 6.00 -8.39 0.62
C ILE A 17 4.72 -8.13 -0.14
N ASP A 18 3.64 -8.81 0.19
CA ASP A 18 2.33 -8.53 -0.40
C ASP A 18 1.66 -7.30 0.23
N VAL A 19 0.46 -6.96 -0.23
CA VAL A 19 -0.29 -5.78 0.26
C VAL A 19 -0.75 -5.93 1.71
N TYR A 20 -0.75 -7.14 2.26
CA TYR A 20 -1.11 -7.46 3.65
C TYR A 20 0.12 -7.52 4.57
N GLY A 21 1.33 -7.43 4.02
CA GLY A 21 2.58 -7.50 4.75
C GLY A 21 3.18 -8.91 4.86
N ALA A 22 2.59 -9.92 4.23
CA ALA A 22 3.14 -11.27 4.25
C ALA A 22 4.37 -11.38 3.35
N ARG A 23 5.36 -12.17 3.77
CA ARG A 23 6.66 -12.27 3.10
C ARG A 23 6.74 -13.46 2.18
N TRP A 24 7.04 -13.19 0.92
CA TRP A 24 7.16 -14.18 -0.13
C TRP A 24 8.61 -14.27 -0.63
N GLU A 25 9.11 -15.48 -0.81
CA GLU A 25 10.43 -15.69 -1.42
C GLU A 25 10.40 -16.85 -2.42
N TRP A 26 11.20 -16.73 -3.46
CA TRP A 26 11.41 -17.83 -4.39
C TRP A 26 12.62 -18.66 -3.95
N ARG A 27 12.43 -19.98 -3.87
CA ARG A 27 13.48 -20.91 -3.40
C ARG A 27 14.12 -21.75 -4.51
N GLY A 28 14.03 -21.28 -5.75
CA GLY A 28 14.55 -22.02 -6.90
C GLY A 28 13.61 -23.09 -7.45
N LEU A 29 12.41 -23.23 -6.89
CA LEU A 29 11.41 -24.20 -7.34
C LEU A 29 10.49 -23.61 -8.40
N THR A 30 10.12 -24.43 -9.37
CA THR A 30 9.17 -24.08 -10.41
C THR A 30 8.07 -25.13 -10.51
N SER A 31 6.88 -24.71 -10.95
CA SER A 31 5.77 -25.62 -11.26
C SER A 31 6.07 -26.43 -12.53
N GLY A 32 5.17 -27.36 -12.88
CA GLY A 32 5.25 -28.10 -14.14
C GLY A 32 5.14 -27.24 -15.41
N SER A 33 4.58 -26.03 -15.30
CA SER A 33 4.55 -25.04 -16.40
C SER A 33 5.81 -24.17 -16.47
N GLY A 34 6.78 -24.37 -15.57
CA GLY A 34 7.99 -23.56 -15.47
C GLY A 34 7.81 -22.25 -14.69
N GLU A 35 6.65 -22.06 -14.06
CA GLU A 35 6.36 -20.86 -13.28
C GLU A 35 7.04 -20.91 -11.90
N PRO A 36 7.63 -19.81 -11.39
CA PRO A 36 8.22 -19.76 -10.06
C PRO A 36 7.21 -20.08 -8.97
N LEU A 37 7.58 -20.99 -8.05
CA LEU A 37 6.82 -21.27 -6.84
C LEU A 37 7.32 -20.40 -5.69
N MET A 38 6.46 -19.52 -5.21
CA MET A 38 6.72 -18.63 -4.09
C MET A 38 6.39 -19.33 -2.78
N HIS A 39 7.20 -19.07 -1.76
CA HIS A 39 7.04 -19.62 -0.42
C HIS A 39 6.70 -18.53 0.57
N HIS A 40 5.71 -18.80 1.41
CA HIS A 40 5.40 -18.08 2.63
C HIS A 40 5.54 -19.04 3.83
N LEU A 41 5.82 -18.51 5.02
CA LEU A 41 6.31 -19.26 6.19
C LEU A 41 5.37 -20.40 6.63
N ASP A 42 4.05 -20.19 6.49
CA ASP A 42 3.02 -21.10 6.98
C ASP A 42 2.08 -21.62 5.87
N GLU A 43 2.45 -21.43 4.60
CA GLU A 43 1.61 -21.78 3.46
C GLU A 43 2.30 -22.76 2.51
N ALA A 44 1.48 -23.52 1.78
CA ALA A 44 1.96 -24.34 0.69
C ALA A 44 2.59 -23.45 -0.40
N PRO A 45 3.67 -23.90 -1.07
CA PRO A 45 4.26 -23.14 -2.16
C PRO A 45 3.24 -22.89 -3.26
N MET A 46 3.16 -21.66 -3.74
CA MET A 46 2.13 -21.21 -4.68
C MET A 46 2.77 -20.60 -5.93
N PRO A 47 2.22 -20.81 -7.13
CA PRO A 47 2.67 -20.14 -8.35
C PRO A 47 2.65 -18.61 -8.20
N LEU A 48 3.66 -17.93 -8.76
CA LEU A 48 3.82 -16.48 -8.63
C LEU A 48 2.59 -15.69 -9.12
N SER A 49 1.95 -16.09 -10.22
CA SER A 49 0.73 -15.47 -10.73
C SER A 49 -0.44 -15.62 -9.76
N GLU A 50 -0.57 -16.77 -9.11
CA GLU A 50 -1.61 -17.02 -8.11
C GLU A 50 -1.37 -16.19 -6.84
N VAL A 51 -0.11 -16.05 -6.41
CA VAL A 51 0.26 -15.12 -5.33
C VAL A 51 -0.17 -13.70 -5.69
N TYR A 52 0.15 -13.24 -6.90
CA TYR A 52 -0.18 -11.89 -7.36
C TYR A 52 -1.70 -11.67 -7.49
N ALA A 53 -2.44 -12.67 -7.98
CA ALA A 53 -3.89 -12.59 -8.12
C ALA A 53 -4.61 -12.58 -6.75
N THR A 54 -4.09 -13.34 -5.78
CA THR A 54 -4.72 -13.52 -4.47
C THR A 54 -4.34 -12.42 -3.49
N TYR A 55 -3.05 -12.07 -3.41
CA TYR A 55 -2.50 -11.15 -2.43
C TYR A 55 -2.13 -9.78 -3.03
N GLY A 56 -2.33 -9.60 -4.33
CA GLY A 56 -2.07 -8.35 -5.03
C GLY A 56 -0.59 -8.13 -5.38
N PRO A 57 -0.25 -6.90 -5.81
CA PRO A 57 1.10 -6.57 -6.25
C PRO A 57 2.15 -6.75 -5.15
N LEU A 58 3.24 -7.42 -5.53
CA LEU A 58 4.37 -7.65 -4.63
C LEU A 58 5.28 -6.41 -4.54
N ILE A 59 5.61 -6.03 -3.32
CA ILE A 59 6.50 -4.93 -2.96
C ILE A 59 7.87 -5.53 -2.58
N PRO A 60 9.00 -5.04 -3.09
CA PRO A 60 10.31 -5.54 -2.69
C PRO A 60 10.52 -5.36 -1.18
N ALA A 61 10.92 -6.43 -0.47
CA ALA A 61 11.21 -6.33 0.94
C ALA A 61 12.38 -5.35 1.19
N PRO A 62 12.34 -4.55 2.26
CA PRO A 62 13.47 -3.72 2.64
C PRO A 62 14.71 -4.58 2.84
N ARG A 63 15.82 -4.20 2.17
CA ARG A 63 17.11 -4.82 2.43
C ARG A 63 17.66 -4.34 3.76
N SER A 64 18.36 -5.21 4.48
CA SER A 64 19.14 -4.81 5.64
C SER A 64 20.16 -3.75 5.22
N SER A 65 20.22 -2.65 5.98
CA SER A 65 21.26 -1.64 5.80
C SER A 65 22.56 -2.17 6.39
N THR A 66 23.66 -1.96 5.68
CA THR A 66 25.00 -2.31 6.17
C THR A 66 25.47 -1.28 7.20
N SER A 67 26.37 -1.68 8.11
CA SER A 67 26.94 -0.75 9.09
C SER A 67 27.74 0.40 8.46
N ALA A 68 28.23 0.23 7.22
CA ALA A 68 28.86 1.30 6.47
C ALA A 68 27.84 2.36 6.02
N GLU A 69 26.72 1.92 5.42
CA GLU A 69 25.62 2.80 5.01
C GLU A 69 25.02 3.56 6.19
N ILE A 70 24.86 2.89 7.33
CA ILE A 70 24.37 3.53 8.56
C ILE A 70 25.36 4.61 9.02
N ARG A 71 26.66 4.32 9.06
CA ARG A 71 27.69 5.29 9.45
C ARG A 71 27.71 6.49 8.50
N GLU A 72 27.65 6.26 7.20
CA GLU A 72 27.59 7.34 6.20
C GLU A 72 26.36 8.24 6.41
N ALA A 73 25.19 7.63 6.65
CA ALA A 73 23.96 8.36 6.89
C ALA A 73 24.01 9.22 8.18
N LEU A 74 24.78 8.80 9.19
CA LEU A 74 24.97 9.56 10.43
C LEU A 74 25.97 10.70 10.29
N VAL A 75 27.05 10.49 9.51
CA VAL A 75 28.11 11.50 9.30
C VAL A 75 27.64 12.63 8.38
N ARG A 76 26.75 12.37 7.42
CA ARG A 76 26.25 13.40 6.50
C ARG A 76 25.39 14.43 7.23
N PRO A 77 25.74 15.74 7.26
CA PRO A 77 24.94 16.74 7.97
C PRO A 77 23.51 16.84 7.43
N ALA A 78 22.53 17.02 8.31
CA ALA A 78 21.11 17.04 7.95
C ALA A 78 20.73 18.14 6.93
N ALA A 79 21.52 19.23 6.88
CA ALA A 79 21.34 20.34 5.94
C ALA A 79 21.52 19.95 4.47
N GLU A 80 22.26 18.87 4.18
CA GLU A 80 22.49 18.37 2.81
C GLU A 80 21.49 17.27 2.40
N ARG A 81 20.67 16.78 3.35
CA ARG A 81 19.73 15.68 3.10
C ARG A 81 18.37 16.14 2.57
N CYS A 82 18.12 17.44 2.59
CA CYS A 82 16.91 18.03 2.05
C CYS A 82 17.31 18.88 0.83
N PRO A 83 17.08 18.43 -0.42
CA PRO A 83 16.71 19.43 -1.40
C PRO A 83 15.42 20.01 -0.84
N ARG A 84 15.47 21.23 -0.32
CA ARG A 84 14.28 22.06 -0.19
C ARG A 84 13.75 22.15 -1.61
N ALA A 85 12.90 21.18 -1.99
CA ALA A 85 12.13 21.26 -3.19
C ALA A 85 11.45 22.62 -3.06
N ALA A 86 11.92 23.57 -3.87
CA ALA A 86 11.21 24.81 -4.06
C ALA A 86 9.78 24.35 -4.32
N ALA A 87 8.86 24.69 -3.41
CA ALA A 87 7.45 24.40 -3.59
C ALA A 87 7.14 24.78 -5.05
N PRO A 88 6.47 23.91 -5.84
CA PRO A 88 6.06 24.31 -7.16
C PRO A 88 5.28 25.60 -6.95
N THR A 89 5.82 26.69 -7.48
CA THR A 89 5.11 27.96 -7.53
C THR A 89 3.82 27.61 -8.25
N PRO A 90 2.64 27.75 -7.64
CA PRO A 90 1.41 27.46 -8.35
C PRO A 90 1.40 28.41 -9.54
N SER A 91 1.66 27.87 -10.74
CA SER A 91 1.40 28.60 -11.98
C SER A 91 -0.07 28.95 -11.92
N ALA A 92 -0.35 30.24 -11.92
CA ALA A 92 -1.69 30.77 -11.98
C ALA A 92 -2.31 30.33 -13.31
N VAL A 93 -2.97 29.17 -13.30
CA VAL A 93 -3.89 28.77 -14.36
C VAL A 93 -5.08 29.70 -14.22
N LEU A 94 -5.21 30.64 -15.17
CA LEU A 94 -6.40 31.46 -15.31
C LEU A 94 -7.62 30.52 -15.43
N PRO A 95 -8.67 30.69 -14.62
CA PRO A 95 -9.83 29.83 -14.71
C PRO A 95 -10.55 30.08 -16.03
N VAL A 96 -10.63 29.05 -16.87
CA VAL A 96 -11.61 28.99 -17.96
C VAL A 96 -12.99 28.81 -17.31
N PRO A 97 -13.96 29.72 -17.51
CA PRO A 97 -15.28 29.57 -16.91
C PRO A 97 -16.03 28.43 -17.62
N VAL A 98 -16.02 27.24 -17.00
CA VAL A 98 -16.96 26.17 -17.32
C VAL A 98 -18.29 26.52 -16.65
N ALA A 99 -19.31 26.82 -17.46
CA ALA A 99 -20.67 27.00 -16.96
C ALA A 99 -21.22 25.65 -16.47
N VAL A 100 -21.19 25.45 -15.15
CA VAL A 100 -21.85 24.31 -14.50
C VAL A 100 -23.32 24.69 -14.27
N PRO A 101 -24.31 23.94 -14.79
CA PRO A 101 -25.70 24.19 -14.44
C PRO A 101 -25.89 23.92 -12.95
N ALA A 102 -26.39 24.93 -12.23
CA ALA A 102 -26.59 24.87 -10.79
C ALA A 102 -27.63 23.80 -10.43
N LEU A 103 -27.15 22.65 -9.91
CA LEU A 103 -28.00 21.70 -9.22
C LEU A 103 -28.42 22.34 -7.90
N ARG A 104 -29.67 22.81 -7.85
CA ARG A 104 -30.27 23.48 -6.70
C ARG A 104 -30.40 22.47 -5.55
N ALA A 105 -29.55 22.59 -4.53
CA ALA A 105 -29.66 21.79 -3.32
C ALA A 105 -30.94 22.15 -2.54
N PRO A 106 -31.67 21.17 -1.97
CA PRO A 106 -32.78 21.47 -1.07
C PRO A 106 -32.23 22.09 0.22
N ALA A 107 -32.70 23.29 0.53
CA ALA A 107 -32.47 23.97 1.79
C ALA A 107 -33.20 23.21 2.91
N GLY A 108 -32.49 22.30 3.59
CA GLY A 108 -32.96 21.66 4.81
C GLY A 108 -31.81 21.54 5.80
N PRO A 109 -32.04 21.73 7.11
CA PRO A 109 -31.00 21.51 8.11
C PRO A 109 -30.55 20.05 8.06
N PRO A 110 -29.24 19.76 8.27
CA PRO A 110 -28.73 18.40 8.29
C PRO A 110 -29.46 17.60 9.39
N PRO A 111 -29.72 16.29 9.16
CA PRO A 111 -30.36 15.46 10.18
C PRO A 111 -29.50 15.45 11.46
N PRO A 112 -30.11 15.53 12.65
CA PRO A 112 -29.35 15.49 13.90
C PRO A 112 -28.58 14.17 13.98
N GLY A 113 -27.29 14.26 14.33
CA GLY A 113 -26.43 13.10 14.55
C GLY A 113 -27.00 12.18 15.65
N PRO A 114 -26.61 10.89 15.65
CA PRO A 114 -27.13 9.93 16.62
C PRO A 114 -26.85 10.42 18.05
N SER A 115 -27.92 10.58 18.84
CA SER A 115 -27.78 11.04 20.22
C SER A 115 -26.99 10.01 21.06
N PRO A 116 -26.25 10.46 22.09
CA PRO A 116 -25.48 9.56 22.97
C PRO A 116 -26.31 8.43 23.59
N ARG A 117 -27.62 8.64 23.76
CA ARG A 117 -28.55 7.62 24.26
C ARG A 117 -28.74 6.44 23.29
N VAL A 118 -28.75 6.70 21.98
CA VAL A 118 -28.89 5.66 20.95
C VAL A 118 -27.64 4.77 20.92
N PHE A 119 -26.47 5.39 21.04
CA PHE A 119 -25.20 4.68 21.12
C PHE A 119 -25.09 3.83 22.40
N ALA A 120 -25.52 4.35 23.54
CA ALA A 120 -25.54 3.59 24.79
C ALA A 120 -26.49 2.37 24.73
N ALA A 121 -27.65 2.50 24.09
CA ALA A 121 -28.57 1.39 23.88
C ALA A 121 -27.97 0.30 22.96
N LEU A 122 -27.20 0.68 21.95
CA LEU A 122 -26.47 -0.25 21.08
C LEU A 122 -25.43 -1.06 21.86
N LEU A 123 -24.64 -0.40 22.72
CA LEU A 123 -23.63 -1.06 23.55
C LEU A 123 -24.25 -2.04 24.57
N GLN A 124 -25.39 -1.67 25.17
CA GLN A 124 -26.14 -2.57 26.05
C GLN A 124 -26.61 -3.82 25.30
N ARG A 125 -27.04 -3.67 24.04
CA ARG A 125 -27.52 -4.79 23.21
C ARG A 125 -26.39 -5.73 22.77
N LEU A 126 -25.18 -5.21 22.56
CA LEU A 126 -23.99 -6.01 22.27
C LEU A 126 -23.49 -6.77 23.51
N ARG A 127 -23.69 -6.22 24.71
CA ARG A 127 -23.31 -6.85 25.98
C ARG A 127 -24.28 -7.94 26.44
N GLY A 128 -25.53 -7.93 25.99
CA GLY A 128 -26.55 -8.92 26.36
C GLY A 128 -26.63 -10.17 25.48
N ARG A 129 -25.75 -10.32 24.48
CA ARG A 129 -25.61 -11.56 23.69
C ARG A 129 -24.42 -12.38 24.19
N ARG A 130 -24.63 -13.10 25.30
CA ARG A 130 -23.88 -14.30 25.67
C ARG A 130 -24.87 -15.34 26.14
#